data_AF-A0A0E9LWL9-F1
#
_entry.id   AF-A0A0E9LWL9-F1
#
_cell.length_a   1.000
_cell.length_b   1.000
_cell.length_c   1.000
_cell.angle_alpha   90.00
_cell.angle_beta   90.00
_cell.angle_gamma   90.00
#
_symmetry.space_group_name_H-M   'P 1'
#
loop_
_entity.id
_entity.type
_entity.pdbx_description
1 polymer ?
#
loop_
_entity_poly.entity_id
_entity_poly.type
_entity_poly.pdbx_seq_one_letter_code
_entity_poly.pdbx_strand_id
1 'polypeptide(L)'
;MNAMKNLILAGILVLTVWGCNGPQSVNEDWQPLFNGENLEGWDIKFTHSPMGVNYKNTFRVEEGLLKVRYDEWDSLNNIFGHLMTKESYSHYKVRAEYRFVGEQVKGGADWAYRNNGIMIHSQSAESMRLDQDFPVSIEVQLLGGDGSGPVPT
;
A
#
# COMPACT_ATOMS: atom_id res chain seq x y z
N MET A 1 38.10 55.68 52.06
CA MET A 1 36.85 55.83 52.84
C MET A 1 35.83 56.54 51.96
N ASN A 2 34.76 55.81 51.61
CA ASN A 2 33.38 56.27 51.30
C ASN A 2 33.20 57.31 50.17
N ALA A 3 32.29 57.18 49.21
CA ALA A 3 31.26 56.17 48.96
C ALA A 3 30.79 56.34 47.51
N MET A 4 30.62 55.22 46.80
CA MET A 4 29.83 55.11 45.58
C MET A 4 28.38 55.53 45.89
N LYS A 5 27.92 56.60 45.23
CA LYS A 5 26.51 56.96 45.10
C LYS A 5 26.17 56.94 43.62
N ASN A 6 25.55 55.86 43.15
CA ASN A 6 24.18 55.91 42.63
C ASN A 6 23.81 54.56 42.00
N LEU A 7 22.82 53.97 42.66
CA LEU A 7 22.12 52.75 42.34
C LEU A 7 21.27 52.90 41.07
N ILE A 8 21.30 51.83 40.26
CA ILE A 8 20.13 51.13 39.72
C ILE A 8 19.18 51.93 38.83
N LEU A 9 19.30 51.74 37.51
CA LEU A 9 18.14 51.37 36.68
C LEU A 9 18.61 50.73 35.36
N ALA A 10 19.05 49.47 35.43
CA ALA A 10 19.15 48.62 34.24
C ALA A 10 18.15 47.47 34.43
N GLY A 11 16.86 47.80 34.33
CA GLY A 11 15.78 46.82 34.30
C GLY A 11 15.83 46.09 32.96
N ILE A 12 16.42 44.91 32.99
CA ILE A 12 16.56 43.99 31.86
C ILE A 12 15.15 43.65 31.35
N LEU A 13 14.82 44.13 30.15
CA LEU A 13 13.67 43.63 29.38
C LEU A 13 14.08 42.27 28.79
N VAL A 14 13.96 41.20 29.58
CA VAL A 14 14.10 39.84 29.06
C VAL A 14 12.87 39.56 28.21
N LEU A 15 13.05 39.67 26.90
CA LEU A 15 12.12 39.20 25.88
C LEU A 15 11.88 37.70 26.08
N THR A 16 10.78 37.32 26.72
CA THR A 16 10.25 35.96 26.64
C THR A 16 9.68 35.75 25.25
N VAL A 17 10.57 35.46 24.30
CA VAL A 17 10.17 34.81 23.05
C VAL A 17 9.87 33.36 23.42
N TRP A 18 8.65 33.11 23.89
CA TRP A 18 8.08 31.77 23.83
C TRP A 18 8.06 31.39 22.36
N GLY A 19 9.03 30.55 21.98
CA GLY A 19 9.08 29.95 20.67
C GLY A 19 7.75 29.25 20.41
N CYS A 20 6.99 29.76 19.45
CA CYS A 20 6.05 28.94 18.72
C CYS A 20 6.88 27.84 18.05
N ASN A 21 7.03 26.70 18.73
CA ASN A 21 7.31 25.46 18.03
C ASN A 21 6.08 25.21 17.16
N GLY A 22 6.12 25.70 15.91
CA GLY A 22 5.15 25.31 14.89
C GLY A 22 5.10 23.79 14.81
N PRO A 23 4.01 23.21 14.29
CA PRO A 23 3.87 21.76 14.20
C PRO A 23 5.13 21.19 13.56
N GLN A 24 5.86 20.39 14.33
CA GLN A 24 7.08 19.74 13.87
C GLN A 24 6.65 18.82 12.72
N SER A 25 7.03 19.15 11.49
CA SER A 25 6.73 18.28 10.36
C SER A 25 7.49 16.98 10.58
N VAL A 26 6.76 15.92 10.92
CA VAL A 26 7.32 14.57 10.93
C VAL A 26 7.73 14.29 9.50
N ASN A 27 9.03 14.26 9.23
CA ASN A 27 9.55 13.86 7.94
C ASN A 27 9.29 12.35 7.82
N GLU A 28 8.32 11.96 6.99
CA GLU A 28 7.99 10.57 6.74
C GLU A 28 8.98 9.99 5.73
N ASP A 29 9.63 8.90 6.10
CA ASP A 29 10.55 8.17 5.21
C ASP A 29 9.76 7.13 4.41
N TRP A 30 9.45 7.45 3.15
CA TRP A 30 8.68 6.58 2.26
C TRP A 30 9.60 5.64 1.48
N GLN A 31 9.47 4.33 1.72
CA GLN A 31 10.19 3.30 0.96
C GLN A 31 9.33 2.78 -0.21
N PRO A 32 9.85 2.76 -1.45
CA PRO A 32 9.14 2.14 -2.57
C PRO A 32 9.11 0.62 -2.43
N LEU A 33 7.93 0.01 -2.54
CA LEU A 33 7.76 -1.45 -2.58
C LEU A 33 7.86 -2.02 -4.00
N PHE A 34 7.52 -1.22 -5.01
CA PHE A 34 7.61 -1.59 -6.41
C PHE A 34 8.65 -0.72 -7.10
N ASN A 35 9.58 -1.36 -7.82
CA ASN A 35 10.71 -0.68 -8.45
C ASN A 35 10.40 -0.07 -9.83
N GLY A 36 9.22 -0.34 -10.40
CA GLY A 36 8.85 0.14 -11.73
C GLY A 36 9.38 -0.70 -12.90
N GLU A 37 10.21 -1.71 -12.64
CA GLU A 37 10.94 -2.44 -13.68
C GLU A 37 10.58 -3.91 -13.75
N ASN A 38 10.38 -4.56 -12.60
CA ASN A 38 10.13 -5.99 -12.50
C ASN A 38 9.46 -6.36 -11.16
N LEU A 39 9.32 -7.66 -10.90
CA LEU A 39 8.71 -8.20 -9.68
C LEU A 39 9.77 -8.61 -8.62
N GLU A 40 10.98 -8.06 -8.69
CA GLU A 40 11.98 -8.26 -7.62
C GLU A 40 11.42 -7.73 -6.28
N GLY A 41 11.62 -8.52 -5.22
CA GLY A 41 11.03 -8.25 -3.91
C GLY A 41 9.61 -8.79 -3.71
N TRP A 42 9.03 -9.43 -4.73
CA TRP A 42 7.68 -10.02 -4.67
C TRP A 42 7.70 -11.53 -4.88
N ASP A 43 6.80 -12.23 -4.18
CA ASP A 43 6.45 -13.62 -4.40
C ASP A 43 5.06 -13.73 -5.03
N ILE A 44 4.90 -14.66 -5.96
CA ILE A 44 3.63 -14.94 -6.64
C ILE A 44 3.02 -16.21 -6.05
N LYS A 45 1.74 -16.17 -5.72
CA LYS A 45 0.98 -17.33 -5.27
C LYS A 45 -0.37 -17.39 -5.97
N PHE A 46 -0.68 -18.54 -6.58
CA PHE A 46 -2.03 -18.84 -7.10
C PHE A 46 -2.61 -20.08 -6.42
N THR A 47 -3.94 -20.10 -6.24
CA THR A 47 -4.65 -21.33 -5.86
C THR A 47 -4.30 -22.45 -6.84
N HIS A 48 -4.08 -23.65 -6.32
CA HIS A 48 -3.70 -24.86 -7.06
C HIS A 48 -2.37 -24.78 -7.83
N SER A 49 -1.56 -23.74 -7.63
CA SER A 49 -0.25 -23.59 -8.26
C SER A 49 0.88 -23.59 -7.24
N PRO A 50 2.06 -24.15 -7.59
CA PRO A 50 3.29 -23.93 -6.84
C PRO A 50 3.60 -22.43 -6.70
N MET A 51 4.31 -22.06 -5.63
CA MET A 51 4.79 -20.69 -5.43
C MET A 51 5.72 -20.26 -6.58
N GLY A 52 5.64 -18.99 -6.98
CA GLY A 52 6.43 -18.41 -8.06
C GLY A 52 5.83 -18.58 -9.46
N VAL A 53 4.77 -19.38 -9.63
CA VAL A 53 4.10 -19.55 -10.93
C VAL A 53 3.18 -18.36 -11.21
N ASN A 54 3.51 -17.58 -12.24
CA ASN A 54 2.62 -16.54 -12.78
C ASN A 54 1.57 -17.13 -13.72
N TYR A 55 0.50 -17.67 -13.14
CA TYR A 55 -0.53 -18.36 -13.91
C TYR A 55 -1.19 -17.43 -14.94
N LYS A 56 -1.26 -17.90 -16.20
CA LYS A 56 -1.83 -17.14 -17.35
C LYS A 56 -1.25 -15.72 -17.48
N ASN A 57 0.02 -15.56 -17.12
CA ASN A 57 0.76 -14.31 -17.27
C ASN A 57 0.01 -13.11 -16.63
N THR A 58 -0.62 -13.31 -15.47
CA THR A 58 -1.53 -12.33 -14.86
C THR A 58 -0.82 -11.11 -14.27
N PHE A 59 0.30 -11.30 -13.59
CA PHE A 59 1.11 -10.20 -13.07
C PHE A 59 2.15 -9.79 -14.12
N ARG A 60 2.06 -8.55 -14.62
CA ARG A 60 2.96 -8.02 -15.65
C ARG A 60 3.56 -6.70 -15.19
N VAL A 61 4.79 -6.42 -15.61
CA VAL A 61 5.40 -5.09 -15.47
C VAL A 61 5.62 -4.52 -16.86
N GLU A 62 4.89 -3.46 -17.17
CA GLU A 62 4.90 -2.83 -18.47
C GLU A 62 4.75 -1.32 -18.30
N GLU A 63 5.55 -0.53 -19.02
CA GLU A 63 5.47 0.95 -19.00
C GLU A 63 5.62 1.55 -17.59
N GLY A 64 6.43 0.94 -16.74
CA GLY A 64 6.62 1.40 -15.36
C GLY A 64 5.49 1.00 -14.40
N LEU A 65 4.50 0.22 -14.85
CA LEU A 65 3.31 -0.13 -14.07
C LEU A 65 3.26 -1.62 -13.75
N LEU A 66 2.91 -1.94 -12.50
CA LEU A 66 2.41 -3.25 -12.13
C LEU A 66 0.98 -3.42 -12.65
N LYS A 67 0.79 -4.31 -13.61
CA LYS A 67 -0.50 -4.61 -14.24
C LYS A 67 -0.97 -5.99 -13.79
N VAL A 68 -2.17 -6.05 -13.23
CA VAL A 68 -2.92 -7.29 -13.02
C VAL A 68 -3.86 -7.47 -14.20
N ARG A 69 -3.73 -8.57 -14.95
CA ARG A 69 -4.47 -8.82 -16.19
C ARG A 69 -5.09 -10.22 -16.20
N TYR A 70 -6.35 -10.26 -16.63
CA TYR A 70 -7.15 -11.47 -16.79
C TYR A 70 -7.58 -11.67 -18.26
N ASP A 71 -6.91 -11.02 -19.20
CA ASP A 71 -7.16 -11.10 -20.65
C ASP A 71 -6.85 -12.47 -21.26
N GLU A 72 -6.02 -13.28 -20.58
CA GLU A 72 -5.75 -14.68 -20.95
C GLU A 72 -6.67 -15.70 -20.23
N TRP A 73 -7.72 -15.24 -19.53
CA TRP A 73 -8.62 -16.07 -18.73
C TRP A 73 -10.01 -16.18 -19.34
N ASP A 74 -10.50 -17.42 -19.50
CA ASP A 74 -11.89 -17.66 -19.92
C ASP A 74 -12.88 -17.46 -18.77
N SER A 75 -12.46 -17.79 -17.54
CA SER A 75 -13.21 -17.59 -16.29
C SER A 75 -12.28 -17.68 -15.08
N LEU A 76 -12.65 -17.05 -13.96
CA LEU A 76 -11.90 -17.08 -12.70
C LEU A 76 -11.74 -18.49 -12.15
N ASN A 77 -12.75 -19.36 -12.30
CA ASN A 77 -12.74 -20.76 -11.82
C ASN A 77 -12.28 -20.95 -10.37
N ASN A 78 -12.55 -19.97 -9.49
CA ASN A 78 -12.06 -19.92 -8.10
C ASN A 78 -10.53 -20.09 -7.98
N ILE A 79 -9.77 -19.63 -8.98
CA ILE A 79 -8.31 -19.52 -8.91
C ILE A 79 -7.97 -18.07 -8.60
N PHE A 80 -7.42 -17.84 -7.43
CA PHE A 80 -7.07 -16.50 -6.95
C PHE A 80 -5.55 -16.32 -6.98
N GLY A 81 -5.11 -15.14 -7.43
CA GLY A 81 -3.71 -14.77 -7.52
C GLY A 81 -3.35 -13.68 -6.51
N HIS A 82 -2.25 -13.88 -5.80
CA HIS A 82 -1.70 -12.96 -4.82
C HIS A 82 -0.25 -12.63 -5.18
N LEU A 83 0.08 -11.34 -5.13
CA LEU A 83 1.45 -10.84 -5.24
C LEU A 83 1.85 -10.27 -3.88
N MET A 84 2.85 -10.86 -3.24
CA MET A 84 3.14 -10.68 -1.82
C MET A 84 4.56 -10.14 -1.64
N THR A 85 4.77 -9.15 -0.79
CA THR A 85 6.14 -8.69 -0.49
C THR A 85 6.92 -9.80 0.19
N LYS A 86 8.20 -9.95 -0.16
CA LYS A 86 9.11 -10.90 0.51
C LYS A 86 9.38 -10.49 1.96
N GLU A 87 9.48 -9.19 2.19
CA GLU A 87 9.68 -8.60 3.52
C GLU A 87 8.35 -8.52 4.28
N SER A 88 8.45 -8.63 5.61
CA SER A 88 7.33 -8.49 6.54
C SER A 88 7.42 -7.18 7.30
N TYR A 89 6.26 -6.54 7.49
CA TYR A 89 6.15 -5.23 8.15
C TYR A 89 5.19 -5.31 9.33
N SER A 90 5.47 -4.53 10.39
CA SER A 90 4.65 -4.51 11.61
C SER A 90 3.92 -3.18 11.84
N HIS A 91 4.59 -2.05 11.63
CA HIS A 91 4.04 -0.71 11.83
C HIS A 91 4.39 0.15 10.63
N TYR A 92 3.43 0.39 9.75
CA TYR A 92 3.68 1.03 8.47
C TYR A 92 2.47 1.83 8.00
N LYS A 93 2.73 2.72 7.05
CA LYS A 93 1.72 3.33 6.19
C LYS A 93 1.95 2.76 4.79
N VAL A 94 0.89 2.24 4.18
CA VAL A 94 0.92 1.85 2.77
C VAL A 94 0.22 2.90 1.94
N ARG A 95 0.82 3.25 0.80
CA ARG A 95 0.23 4.15 -0.20
C ARG A 95 0.34 3.48 -1.56
N ALA A 96 -0.77 3.46 -2.29
CA ALA A 96 -0.81 2.99 -3.66
C ALA A 96 -1.65 3.96 -4.49
N GLU A 97 -1.22 4.20 -5.73
CA GLU A 97 -2.04 4.80 -6.77
C GLU A 97 -2.48 3.66 -7.70
N TYR A 98 -3.78 3.56 -7.96
CA TYR A 98 -4.34 2.49 -8.77
C TYR A 98 -5.42 3.03 -9.69
N ARG A 99 -5.67 2.29 -10.77
CA ARG A 99 -6.85 2.48 -11.63
C ARG A 99 -7.33 1.13 -12.12
N PHE A 100 -8.63 1.02 -12.28
CA PHE A 100 -9.22 -0.13 -12.97
C PHE A 100 -9.31 0.11 -14.47
N VAL A 101 -9.12 -0.96 -15.25
CA VAL A 101 -9.25 -0.97 -16.71
C VAL A 101 -9.89 -2.29 -17.16
N GLY A 102 -10.44 -2.32 -18.37
CA GLY A 102 -11.08 -3.52 -18.93
C GLY A 102 -12.37 -3.89 -18.19
N GLU A 103 -12.75 -5.16 -18.21
CA GLU A 103 -13.94 -5.68 -17.54
C GLU A 103 -13.55 -6.79 -16.56
N GLN A 104 -14.40 -7.07 -15.56
CA GLN A 104 -14.18 -8.22 -14.66
C GLN A 104 -14.22 -9.54 -15.44
N VAL A 105 -13.30 -10.44 -15.12
CA VAL A 105 -13.25 -11.79 -15.68
C VAL A 105 -14.54 -12.55 -15.34
N LYS A 106 -15.03 -13.37 -16.28
CA LYS A 106 -16.22 -14.20 -16.07
C LYS A 106 -16.09 -15.06 -14.82
N GLY A 107 -17.14 -15.13 -14.01
CA GLY A 107 -17.12 -15.89 -12.75
C GLY A 107 -16.43 -15.16 -11.60
N GLY A 108 -16.05 -13.90 -11.79
CA GLY A 108 -15.87 -12.97 -10.68
C GLY A 108 -17.19 -12.70 -9.95
N ALA A 109 -17.12 -11.99 -8.83
CA ALA A 109 -18.28 -11.83 -7.97
C ALA A 109 -19.34 -10.90 -8.61
N ASP A 110 -20.60 -11.34 -8.60
CA ASP A 110 -21.72 -10.66 -9.27
C ASP A 110 -22.06 -9.27 -8.69
N TRP A 111 -21.55 -8.96 -7.50
CA TRP A 111 -21.80 -7.68 -6.82
C TRP A 111 -20.79 -6.59 -7.19
N ALA A 112 -19.73 -6.89 -7.95
CA ALA A 112 -18.70 -5.94 -8.35
C ALA A 112 -18.61 -5.79 -9.88
N TYR A 113 -18.37 -4.59 -10.37
CA TYR A 113 -17.99 -4.39 -11.78
C TYR A 113 -16.53 -4.74 -12.03
N ARG A 114 -15.65 -4.35 -11.08
CA ARG A 114 -14.22 -4.64 -11.06
C ARG A 114 -13.76 -4.75 -9.62
N ASN A 115 -12.91 -5.73 -9.32
CA ASN A 115 -12.58 -6.09 -7.95
C ASN A 115 -11.08 -6.36 -7.81
N ASN A 116 -10.46 -5.78 -6.79
CA ASN A 116 -9.13 -6.09 -6.32
C ASN A 116 -9.04 -5.76 -4.81
N GLY A 117 -7.87 -5.97 -4.20
CA GLY A 117 -7.68 -5.71 -2.77
C GLY A 117 -6.20 -5.57 -2.43
N ILE A 118 -5.92 -4.80 -1.38
CA ILE A 118 -4.60 -4.76 -0.75
C ILE A 118 -4.70 -5.53 0.56
N MET A 119 -4.03 -6.67 0.62
CA MET A 119 -3.97 -7.51 1.81
C MET A 119 -2.88 -6.98 2.74
N ILE A 120 -3.25 -6.58 3.95
CA ILE A 120 -2.34 -6.08 5.00
C ILE A 120 -2.27 -7.07 6.16
N HIS A 121 -1.13 -7.10 6.86
CA HIS A 121 -0.83 -8.12 7.88
C HIS A 121 -1.12 -9.54 7.36
N SER A 122 -0.60 -9.83 6.18
CA SER A 122 -0.85 -11.07 5.47
C SER A 122 0.10 -12.18 5.91
N GLN A 123 -0.42 -13.41 5.89
CA GLN A 123 0.38 -14.64 5.78
C GLN A 123 1.40 -14.55 4.63
N SER A 124 2.55 -15.24 4.75
CA SER A 124 3.55 -15.35 3.69
C SER A 124 3.11 -16.28 2.54
N ALA A 125 3.66 -16.08 1.34
CA ALA A 125 3.34 -16.91 0.16
C ALA A 125 3.67 -18.40 0.40
N GLU A 126 4.80 -18.65 1.06
CA GLU A 126 5.29 -20.00 1.38
C GLU A 126 4.37 -20.75 2.35
N SER A 127 3.76 -20.05 3.30
CA SER A 127 2.92 -20.69 4.32
C SER A 127 1.46 -20.89 3.88
N MET A 128 1.03 -20.23 2.79
CA MET A 128 -0.28 -20.50 2.19
C MET A 128 -0.35 -21.93 1.64
N ARG A 129 -1.45 -22.63 1.93
CA ARG A 129 -1.67 -23.97 1.36
C ARG A 129 -1.85 -23.88 -0.16
N LEU A 130 -1.69 -25.03 -0.82
CA LEU A 130 -1.90 -25.13 -2.27
C LEU A 130 -3.35 -24.80 -2.66
N ASP A 131 -4.31 -25.20 -1.86
CA ASP A 131 -5.77 -25.08 -2.07
C ASP A 131 -6.40 -23.90 -1.31
N GLN A 132 -5.59 -22.96 -0.83
CA GLN A 132 -6.06 -21.81 -0.07
C GLN A 132 -6.33 -20.63 -1.01
N ASP A 133 -7.58 -20.15 -1.01
CA ASP A 133 -8.03 -19.08 -1.90
C ASP A 133 -7.43 -17.72 -1.56
N PHE A 134 -7.37 -17.36 -0.28
CA PHE A 134 -6.88 -16.06 0.20
C PHE A 134 -5.89 -16.25 1.34
N PRO A 135 -4.84 -15.41 1.44
CA PRO A 135 -4.00 -15.41 2.62
C PRO A 135 -4.82 -15.09 3.87
N VAL A 136 -4.37 -15.55 5.03
CA VAL A 136 -4.87 -15.01 6.30
C VAL A 136 -4.38 -13.57 6.42
N SER A 137 -5.28 -12.60 6.22
CA SER A 137 -4.97 -11.18 6.16
C SER A 137 -6.18 -10.30 6.49
N ILE A 138 -5.94 -9.00 6.65
CA ILE A 138 -6.99 -7.98 6.55
C ILE A 138 -6.99 -7.47 5.10
N GLU A 139 -8.16 -7.37 4.47
CA GLU A 139 -8.27 -6.84 3.11
C GLU A 139 -8.75 -5.38 3.13
N VAL A 140 -7.97 -4.52 2.49
CA VAL A 140 -8.40 -3.17 2.10
C VAL A 140 -8.96 -3.28 0.68
N GLN A 141 -10.28 -3.37 0.60
CA GLN A 141 -11.02 -3.60 -0.63
C GLN A 141 -10.81 -2.47 -1.65
N LEU A 142 -10.59 -2.83 -2.92
CA LEU A 142 -10.61 -1.91 -4.06
C LEU A 142 -11.75 -2.29 -5.00
N LEU A 143 -12.68 -1.37 -5.26
CA LEU A 143 -13.80 -1.60 -6.18
C LEU A 143 -13.83 -0.56 -7.29
N GLY A 144 -13.96 -1.04 -8.52
CA GLY A 144 -14.20 -0.18 -9.67
C GLY A 144 -15.69 -0.02 -9.91
N GLY A 145 -16.13 1.23 -10.11
CA GLY A 145 -17.48 1.52 -10.58
C GLY A 145 -17.66 1.24 -12.08
N ASP A 146 -18.89 1.40 -12.56
CA ASP A 146 -19.28 1.28 -13.97
C ASP A 146 -18.89 2.51 -14.82
N GLY A 147 -18.31 3.54 -14.19
CA GLY A 147 -17.95 4.81 -14.81
C GLY A 147 -19.07 5.85 -14.84
N SER A 148 -20.26 5.54 -14.32
CA SER A 148 -21.43 6.43 -14.33
C SER A 148 -21.86 6.90 -12.94
N GLY A 149 -21.29 6.35 -11.87
CA GLY A 149 -21.60 6.69 -10.47
C GLY A 149 -20.38 6.99 -9.60
N PRO A 150 -20.62 7.44 -8.34
CA PRO A 150 -19.56 7.62 -7.36
C PRO A 150 -18.87 6.27 -7.07
N VAL A 151 -17.53 6.29 -7.07
CA VAL A 151 -16.72 5.12 -6.75
C VAL A 151 -16.74 4.92 -5.23
N PRO A 152 -17.17 3.75 -4.71
CA PRO A 152 -17.07 3.46 -3.29
C PRO A 152 -15.60 3.47 -2.86
N THR A 153 -15.27 4.30 -1.86
CA THR A 153 -13.98 4.31 -1.16
C THR A 153 -14.10 3.66 0.19
#